data_AF-A0A8T4Z8W0-F1
#
_entry.id   AF-A0A8T4Z8W0-F1
#
_cell.length_a   1.000
_cell.length_b   1.000
_cell.length_c   1.000
_cell.angle_alpha   90.00
_cell.angle_beta   90.00
_cell.angle_gamma   90.00
#
_symmetry.space_group_name_H-M   'P 1'
#
loop_
_entity.id
_entity.type
_entity.pdbx_description
1 polymer ?
#
loop_
_entity_poly.entity_id
_entity_poly.type
_entity_poly.pdbx_seq_one_letter_code
_entity_poly.pdbx_strand_id
1 'polypeptide(L)'
;MAYGSRKVLAFFIILLLALNVYVYYTMSVENNRLKYQLEQELLLRGQLEARIKDLENRFEALNASYIKVLQANRQLEEALWYLQGKLIVPYNYTLMTPAEFGEKFHFAYTEEMVDFVRNATGWWDGSEEDLLSDLYRIYRAWRDIFIIDLNASICEFLPFINIGGWNYDRTDFGDDYLREVILYQDNPIEAPVDYAALAFKHHRGTCGSYAQVLVTLYYVYFDMVGKKIPVAYLSIGIGKERHHGCVLMKGEGDLVAIVDWDPITIQNNMIKFMPLELAKRLHSEYWAGEEIRYDGVWMRPNLSIQFISFEEFRRWLIEEFI
;
A
#
# COMPACT_ATOMS: atom_id res chain seq x y z
N MET A 1 79.48 -69.14 30.04
CA MET A 1 78.93 -67.77 29.84
C MET A 1 78.03 -67.62 28.59
N ALA A 2 77.45 -68.69 28.02
CA ALA A 2 76.63 -68.60 26.78
C ALA A 2 75.10 -68.69 26.99
N TYR A 3 74.62 -68.84 28.24
CA TYR A 3 73.19 -69.06 28.55
C TYR A 3 72.42 -67.77 28.87
N GLY A 4 73.10 -66.74 29.39
CA GLY A 4 72.50 -65.43 29.69
C GLY A 4 72.22 -64.59 28.43
N SER A 5 73.07 -64.69 27.41
CA SER A 5 72.92 -63.95 26.15
C SER A 5 71.71 -64.40 25.33
N ARG A 6 71.33 -65.69 25.38
CA ARG A 6 70.17 -66.23 24.64
C ARG A 6 68.83 -65.76 25.21
N LYS A 7 68.68 -65.65 26.53
CA LYS A 7 67.46 -65.16 27.17
C LYS A 7 67.26 -63.67 26.95
N VAL A 8 68.34 -62.88 27.02
CA VAL A 8 68.33 -61.44 26.71
C VAL A 8 67.98 -61.22 25.24
N LEU A 9 68.59 -61.99 24.32
CA LEU A 9 68.26 -61.91 22.90
C LEU A 9 66.79 -62.28 22.61
N ALA A 10 66.27 -63.34 23.23
CA ALA A 10 64.87 -63.74 23.09
C ALA A 10 63.90 -62.66 23.62
N PHE A 11 64.24 -62.02 24.75
CA PHE A 11 63.47 -60.90 25.29
C PHE A 11 63.42 -59.70 24.33
N PHE A 12 64.57 -59.31 23.74
CA PHE A 12 64.60 -58.22 22.75
C PHE A 12 63.82 -58.58 21.48
N ILE A 13 63.88 -59.83 21.01
CA ILE A 13 63.09 -60.28 19.86
C ILE A 13 61.59 -60.19 20.15
N ILE A 14 61.14 -60.64 21.33
CA ILE A 14 59.73 -60.57 21.75
C ILE A 14 59.29 -59.11 21.88
N LEU A 15 60.13 -58.25 22.46
CA LEU A 15 59.84 -56.82 22.60
C LEU A 15 59.73 -56.13 21.24
N LEU A 16 60.62 -56.43 20.30
CA LEU A 16 60.57 -55.91 18.93
C LEU A 16 59.33 -56.41 18.18
N LEU A 17 58.94 -57.67 18.36
CA LEU A 17 57.71 -58.22 17.78
C LEU A 17 56.47 -57.53 18.37
N ALA A 18 56.41 -57.35 19.69
CA ALA A 18 55.31 -56.67 20.36
C ALA A 18 55.20 -55.20 19.91
N LEU A 19 56.34 -54.50 19.75
CA LEU A 19 56.38 -53.14 19.25
C LEU A 19 55.90 -53.07 17.79
N ASN A 20 56.33 -53.99 16.93
CA ASN A 20 55.86 -54.06 15.55
C ASN A 20 54.36 -54.32 15.46
N VAL A 21 53.81 -55.21 16.29
CA VAL A 21 52.37 -55.46 16.36
C VAL A 21 51.62 -54.22 16.83
N TYR A 22 52.13 -53.52 17.85
CA TYR A 22 51.54 -52.28 18.35
C TYR A 22 51.54 -51.18 17.28
N VAL A 23 52.67 -50.96 16.60
CA VAL A 23 52.79 -49.97 15.52
C VAL A 23 51.87 -50.33 14.34
N TYR A 24 51.79 -51.61 13.96
CA TYR A 24 50.87 -52.07 12.94
C TYR A 24 49.41 -51.80 13.32
N TYR A 25 49.03 -52.09 14.56
CA TYR A 25 47.67 -51.86 15.05
C TYR A 25 47.31 -50.37 15.07
N THR A 26 48.18 -49.50 15.60
CA THR A 26 47.92 -48.05 15.64
C THR A 26 47.85 -47.46 14.23
N MET A 27 48.73 -47.87 13.31
CA MET A 27 48.65 -47.49 11.91
C MET A 27 47.38 -48.01 11.23
N SER A 28 46.93 -49.23 11.54
CA SER A 28 45.70 -49.80 10.98
C SER A 28 44.46 -49.03 11.44
N VAL A 29 44.38 -48.67 12.73
CA VAL A 29 43.29 -47.87 13.28
C VAL A 29 43.25 -46.48 12.65
N GLU A 30 44.40 -45.81 12.56
CA GLU A 30 44.49 -44.48 11.97
C GLU A 30 44.17 -44.49 10.46
N ASN A 31 44.60 -45.51 9.73
CA ASN A 31 44.27 -45.67 8.31
C ASN A 31 42.76 -45.87 8.11
N ASN A 32 42.11 -46.64 8.98
CA ASN A 32 40.64 -46.81 8.94
C ASN A 32 39.90 -45.49 9.28
N ARG A 33 40.42 -44.72 10.25
CA ARG A 33 39.87 -43.38 10.58
C ARG A 33 39.96 -42.42 9.39
N LEU A 34 41.12 -42.36 8.75
CA LEU A 34 41.36 -41.52 7.57
C LEU A 34 40.50 -41.95 6.37
N LYS A 35 40.33 -43.25 6.14
CA LYS A 35 39.41 -43.77 5.11
C LYS A 35 37.97 -43.32 5.34
N TYR A 36 37.49 -43.44 6.58
CA TYR A 36 36.15 -43.00 6.92
C TYR A 36 35.97 -41.49 6.72
N GLN A 37 36.94 -40.68 7.13
CA GLN A 37 36.92 -39.22 6.90
C GLN A 37 36.90 -38.89 5.40
N LEU A 38 37.71 -39.59 4.60
CA LEU A 38 37.74 -39.42 3.14
C LEU A 38 36.39 -39.78 2.50
N GLU A 39 35.75 -40.88 2.93
CA GLU A 39 34.42 -41.27 2.45
C GLU A 39 33.36 -40.22 2.77
N GLN A 40 33.40 -39.62 3.96
CA GLN A 40 32.49 -38.54 4.37
C GLN A 40 32.70 -37.26 3.54
N GLU A 41 33.96 -36.87 3.29
CA GLU A 41 34.24 -35.71 2.45
C GLU A 41 33.82 -35.92 0.99
N LEU A 42 34.02 -37.13 0.44
CA LEU A 42 33.57 -37.47 -0.92
C LEU A 42 32.04 -37.43 -1.02
N LEU A 43 31.32 -37.89 0.01
CA LEU A 43 29.87 -37.81 0.08
C LEU A 43 29.39 -36.35 0.11
N LEU A 44 29.99 -35.53 0.99
CA LEU A 44 29.65 -34.11 1.11
C LEU A 44 29.92 -33.36 -0.19
N ARG A 45 31.05 -33.66 -0.85
CA ARG A 45 31.39 -33.10 -2.15
C ARG A 45 30.36 -33.47 -3.22
N GLY A 46 29.91 -34.72 -3.27
CA GLY A 46 28.86 -35.14 -4.20
C GLY A 46 27.52 -34.41 -3.96
N GLN A 47 27.17 -34.16 -2.69
CA GLN A 47 25.97 -33.37 -2.34
C GLN A 47 26.10 -31.90 -2.77
N LEU A 48 27.27 -31.29 -2.57
CA LEU A 48 27.56 -29.92 -2.99
C LEU A 48 27.50 -29.78 -4.52
N GLU A 49 28.11 -30.69 -5.26
CA GLU A 49 28.07 -30.70 -6.74
C GLU A 49 26.62 -30.84 -7.26
N ALA A 50 25.81 -31.70 -6.63
CA ALA A 50 24.39 -31.81 -6.96
C ALA A 50 23.61 -30.51 -6.65
N ARG A 51 23.92 -29.84 -5.54
CA ARG A 51 23.26 -28.59 -5.15
C ARG A 51 23.65 -27.42 -6.05
N ILE A 52 24.90 -27.32 -6.44
CA ILE A 52 25.37 -26.32 -7.42
C ILE A 52 24.63 -26.50 -8.74
N LYS A 53 24.53 -27.73 -9.23
CA LYS A 53 23.79 -28.03 -10.46
C LYS A 53 22.30 -27.68 -10.38
N ASP A 54 21.64 -27.93 -9.25
CA ASP A 54 20.25 -27.51 -9.01
C ASP A 54 20.11 -25.97 -9.05
N LEU A 55 21.06 -25.23 -8.47
CA LEU A 55 21.08 -23.77 -8.51
C LEU A 55 21.32 -23.21 -9.91
N GLU A 56 22.24 -23.80 -10.66
CA GLU A 56 22.51 -23.44 -12.06
C GLU A 56 21.24 -23.61 -12.92
N ASN A 57 20.55 -24.76 -12.79
CA ASN A 57 19.29 -25.00 -13.50
C ASN A 57 18.19 -23.99 -13.13
N ARG A 58 18.06 -23.63 -11.85
CA ARG A 58 17.09 -22.63 -11.39
C ARG A 58 17.43 -21.24 -11.93
N PHE A 59 18.72 -20.90 -11.95
CA PHE A 59 19.20 -19.63 -12.50
C PHE A 59 18.93 -19.54 -14.01
N GLU A 60 19.20 -20.61 -14.76
CA GLU A 60 18.86 -20.70 -16.19
C GLU A 60 17.36 -20.53 -16.43
N ALA A 61 16.52 -21.20 -15.64
CA ALA A 61 15.07 -21.07 -15.73
C ALA A 61 14.58 -19.64 -15.42
N LEU A 62 15.15 -19.01 -14.38
CA LEU A 62 14.85 -17.62 -14.02
C LEU A 62 15.28 -16.66 -15.13
N ASN A 63 16.48 -16.85 -15.69
CA ASN A 63 16.99 -16.03 -16.77
C ASN A 63 16.15 -16.18 -18.05
N ALA A 64 15.70 -17.40 -18.38
CA ALA A 64 14.77 -17.64 -19.47
C ALA A 64 13.42 -16.95 -19.25
N SER A 65 12.90 -16.95 -18.01
CA SER A 65 11.69 -16.21 -17.65
C SER A 65 11.90 -14.69 -17.78
N TYR A 66 13.04 -14.18 -17.33
CA TYR A 66 13.41 -12.77 -17.46
C TYR A 66 13.48 -12.33 -18.92
N ILE A 67 14.10 -13.13 -19.80
CA ILE A 67 14.17 -12.84 -21.24
C ILE A 67 12.77 -12.81 -21.87
N LYS A 68 11.86 -13.71 -21.47
CA LYS A 68 10.46 -13.70 -21.96
C LYS A 68 9.72 -12.43 -21.53
N VAL A 69 9.88 -12.00 -20.28
CA VAL A 69 9.30 -10.73 -19.79
C VAL A 69 9.89 -9.55 -20.54
N LEU A 70 11.21 -9.52 -20.76
CA LEU A 70 11.88 -8.48 -21.53
C LEU A 70 11.36 -8.41 -22.98
N GLN A 71 11.10 -9.56 -23.61
CA GLN A 71 10.51 -9.63 -24.94
C GLN A 71 9.04 -9.15 -24.95
N ALA A 72 8.24 -9.54 -23.96
CA ALA A 72 6.86 -9.06 -23.82
C ALA A 72 6.83 -7.52 -23.64
N ASN A 73 7.76 -6.97 -22.85
CA ASN A 73 7.89 -5.53 -22.68
C ASN A 73 8.29 -4.82 -23.98
N ARG A 74 9.21 -5.39 -24.76
CA ARG A 74 9.55 -4.85 -26.10
C ARG A 74 8.37 -4.88 -27.05
N GLN A 75 7.58 -5.96 -27.04
CA GLN A 75 6.36 -6.07 -27.86
C GLN A 75 5.30 -5.04 -27.42
N LEU A 76 5.18 -4.79 -26.12
CA LEU A 76 4.32 -3.74 -25.58
C LEU A 76 4.82 -2.35 -25.99
N GLU A 77 6.12 -2.08 -25.91
CA GLU A 77 6.74 -0.84 -26.39
C GLU A 77 6.49 -0.63 -27.89
N GLU A 78 6.67 -1.66 -28.71
CA GLU A 78 6.38 -1.63 -30.16
C GLU A 78 4.89 -1.39 -30.43
N ALA A 79 3.99 -2.03 -29.66
CA ALA A 79 2.55 -1.80 -29.76
C ALA A 79 2.18 -0.36 -29.38
N LEU A 80 2.78 0.18 -28.31
CA LEU A 80 2.59 1.57 -27.88
C LEU A 80 3.13 2.56 -28.92
N TRP A 81 4.29 2.27 -29.54
CA TRP A 81 4.86 3.06 -30.64
C TRP A 81 3.97 3.05 -31.89
N TYR A 82 3.44 1.88 -32.24
CA TYR A 82 2.49 1.73 -33.34
C TYR A 82 1.19 2.50 -33.08
N LEU A 83 0.72 2.47 -31.84
CA LEU A 83 -0.46 3.21 -31.39
C LEU A 83 -0.22 4.73 -31.33
N GLN A 84 0.99 5.18 -30.97
CA GLN A 84 1.41 6.60 -31.02
C GLN A 84 1.25 7.23 -32.40
N GLY A 85 1.42 6.47 -33.49
CA GLY A 85 1.23 6.97 -34.86
C GLY A 85 -0.22 6.98 -35.35
N LYS A 86 -1.15 6.35 -34.61
CA LYS A 86 -2.56 6.16 -35.02
C LYS A 86 -3.58 6.82 -34.09
N LEU A 87 -3.16 7.18 -32.89
CA LEU A 87 -3.94 7.97 -31.95
C LEU A 87 -3.66 9.45 -32.20
N ILE A 88 -4.63 10.15 -32.80
CA ILE A 88 -4.74 11.60 -32.59
C ILE A 88 -5.22 11.78 -31.15
N VAL A 89 -4.30 11.62 -30.19
CA VAL A 89 -4.51 12.02 -28.80
C VAL A 89 -3.82 13.36 -28.65
N PRO A 90 -4.57 14.43 -28.31
CA PRO A 90 -3.95 15.70 -28.03
C PRO A 90 -3.24 15.53 -26.68
N TYR A 91 -1.93 15.30 -26.72
CA TYR A 91 -0.90 15.52 -25.68
C TYR A 91 0.15 14.41 -25.69
N ASN A 92 1.42 14.81 -25.78
CA ASN A 92 2.57 13.90 -25.92
C ASN A 92 3.08 13.46 -24.52
N TYR A 93 2.57 12.34 -24.00
CA TYR A 93 2.88 11.81 -22.66
C TYR A 93 4.33 11.38 -22.44
N THR A 94 5.10 11.20 -23.51
CA THR A 94 6.53 10.82 -23.46
C THR A 94 7.47 11.94 -23.03
N LEU A 95 6.95 13.15 -22.84
CA LEU A 95 7.71 14.30 -22.35
C LEU A 95 7.43 14.62 -20.87
N MET A 96 6.56 13.86 -20.21
CA MET A 96 6.23 14.07 -18.80
C MET A 96 7.25 13.37 -17.91
N THR A 97 7.71 14.09 -16.89
CA THR A 97 8.50 13.52 -15.79
C THR A 97 7.65 12.53 -14.98
N PRO A 98 8.24 11.57 -14.24
CA PRO A 98 7.49 10.68 -13.36
C PRO A 98 6.63 11.41 -12.32
N ALA A 99 7.04 12.62 -11.90
CA ALA A 99 6.23 13.49 -11.05
C ALA A 99 5.01 14.04 -11.80
N GLU A 100 5.15 14.56 -13.02
CA GLU A 100 4.01 15.02 -13.85
C GLU A 100 3.08 13.86 -14.25
N PHE A 101 3.64 12.67 -14.46
CA PHE A 101 2.87 11.45 -14.68
C PHE A 101 2.12 11.07 -13.39
N GLY A 102 2.79 11.07 -12.24
CA GLY A 102 2.15 10.86 -10.95
C GLY A 102 1.06 11.90 -10.65
N GLU A 103 1.30 13.17 -10.92
CA GLU A 103 0.33 14.25 -10.73
C GLU A 103 -0.91 14.09 -11.62
N LYS A 104 -0.71 13.65 -12.88
CA LYS A 104 -1.82 13.46 -13.83
C LYS A 104 -2.54 12.14 -13.68
N PHE A 105 -1.85 11.07 -13.26
CA PHE A 105 -2.33 9.70 -13.32
C PHE A 105 -2.40 8.99 -11.96
N HIS A 106 -1.85 9.52 -10.86
CA HIS A 106 -2.11 8.91 -9.56
C HIS A 106 -3.57 9.08 -9.17
N PHE A 107 -4.26 10.20 -9.37
CA PHE A 107 -5.71 10.30 -9.09
C PHE A 107 -6.62 9.60 -10.14
N ALA A 108 -6.17 8.51 -10.78
CA ALA A 108 -6.83 8.02 -11.99
C ALA A 108 -8.17 7.30 -11.79
N TYR A 109 -8.55 6.89 -10.58
CA TYR A 109 -9.71 6.04 -10.30
C TYR A 109 -9.77 4.75 -11.14
N THR A 110 -10.42 3.70 -10.66
CA THR A 110 -10.53 2.43 -11.41
C THR A 110 -11.70 2.47 -12.39
N GLU A 111 -11.71 1.61 -13.42
CA GLU A 111 -12.91 1.44 -14.27
C GLU A 111 -14.15 1.06 -13.44
N GLU A 112 -13.96 0.28 -12.37
CA GLU A 112 -15.03 -0.08 -11.42
C GLU A 112 -15.62 1.15 -10.72
N MET A 113 -14.79 2.14 -10.34
CA MET A 113 -15.26 3.41 -9.78
C MET A 113 -16.01 4.25 -10.82
N VAL A 114 -15.58 4.23 -12.08
CA VAL A 114 -16.29 4.90 -13.19
C VAL A 114 -17.68 4.29 -13.37
N ASP A 115 -17.76 2.96 -13.43
CA ASP A 115 -19.04 2.27 -13.59
C ASP A 115 -19.94 2.44 -12.37
N PHE A 116 -19.37 2.49 -11.16
CA PHE A 116 -20.10 2.83 -9.94
C PHE A 116 -20.76 4.22 -10.04
N VAL A 117 -20.01 5.25 -10.44
CA VAL A 117 -20.55 6.59 -10.60
C VAL A 117 -21.64 6.63 -11.67
N ARG A 118 -21.42 5.99 -12.83
CA ARG A 118 -22.44 5.89 -13.89
C ARG A 118 -23.74 5.26 -13.40
N ASN A 119 -23.63 4.18 -12.62
CA ASN A 119 -24.78 3.49 -12.06
C ASN A 119 -25.49 4.33 -10.99
N ALA A 120 -24.73 5.05 -10.16
CA ALA A 120 -25.29 5.87 -9.09
C ALA A 120 -26.05 7.11 -9.61
N THR A 121 -25.58 7.71 -10.70
CA THR A 121 -26.15 8.96 -11.23
C THR A 121 -27.28 8.72 -12.23
N GLY A 122 -27.22 7.63 -13.00
CA GLY A 122 -28.27 7.33 -13.97
C GLY A 122 -28.29 8.26 -15.18
N TRP A 123 -27.10 8.79 -15.52
CA TRP A 123 -26.81 9.79 -16.58
C TRP A 123 -27.14 11.23 -16.20
N TRP A 124 -26.18 12.12 -16.51
CA TRP A 124 -26.28 13.55 -16.27
C TRP A 124 -27.08 14.25 -17.38
N ASP A 125 -28.03 15.11 -17.01
CA ASP A 125 -28.91 15.84 -17.93
C ASP A 125 -28.39 17.23 -18.35
N GLY A 126 -27.28 17.67 -17.77
CA GLY A 126 -26.64 18.96 -18.05
C GLY A 126 -26.98 20.09 -17.07
N SER A 127 -27.94 19.89 -16.16
CA SER A 127 -28.39 20.92 -15.23
C SER A 127 -27.57 20.98 -13.94
N GLU A 128 -27.63 22.13 -13.26
CA GLU A 128 -26.99 22.32 -11.95
C GLU A 128 -27.75 21.58 -10.85
N GLU A 129 -29.08 21.49 -10.95
CA GLU A 129 -29.89 20.72 -10.00
C GLU A 129 -29.53 19.24 -10.07
N ASP A 130 -29.36 18.71 -11.28
CA ASP A 130 -28.92 17.33 -11.50
C ASP A 130 -27.50 17.10 -10.98
N LEU A 131 -26.57 18.05 -11.20
CA LEU A 131 -25.23 18.00 -10.62
C LEU A 131 -25.26 17.84 -9.09
N LEU A 132 -26.03 18.68 -8.39
CA LEU A 132 -26.13 18.65 -6.93
C LEU A 132 -26.88 17.41 -6.41
N SER A 133 -27.85 16.92 -7.18
CA SER A 133 -28.57 15.67 -6.93
C SER A 133 -27.65 14.47 -7.08
N ASP A 134 -26.85 14.42 -8.14
CA ASP A 134 -25.92 13.34 -8.45
C ASP A 134 -24.79 13.25 -7.43
N LEU A 135 -24.24 14.38 -6.99
CA LEU A 135 -23.26 14.38 -5.89
C LEU A 135 -23.82 13.76 -4.61
N TYR A 136 -25.11 13.99 -4.33
CA TYR A 136 -25.79 13.36 -3.21
C TYR A 136 -26.08 11.87 -3.46
N ARG A 137 -26.45 11.47 -4.68
CA ARG A 137 -26.66 10.06 -5.04
C ARG A 137 -25.38 9.24 -4.94
N ILE A 138 -24.25 9.77 -5.42
CA ILE A 138 -22.93 9.15 -5.29
C ILE A 138 -22.58 8.95 -3.81
N TYR A 139 -22.73 10.01 -3.01
CA TYR A 139 -22.53 9.93 -1.55
C TYR A 139 -23.39 8.84 -0.91
N ARG A 140 -24.69 8.82 -1.20
CA ARG A 140 -25.63 7.87 -0.61
C ARG A 140 -25.28 6.44 -1.02
N ALA A 141 -25.04 6.21 -2.31
CA ALA A 141 -24.67 4.90 -2.84
C ALA A 141 -23.39 4.38 -2.17
N TRP A 142 -22.39 5.24 -1.99
CA TRP A 142 -21.15 4.85 -1.32
C TRP A 142 -21.37 4.55 0.17
N ARG A 143 -22.11 5.40 0.87
CA ARG A 143 -22.49 5.18 2.27
C ARG A 143 -23.23 3.87 2.49
N ASP A 144 -24.14 3.51 1.60
CA ASP A 144 -24.99 2.33 1.74
C ASP A 144 -24.20 1.01 1.66
N ILE A 145 -23.04 1.02 1.00
CA ILE A 145 -22.19 -0.16 0.83
C ILE A 145 -20.94 -0.16 1.71
N PHE A 146 -20.52 1.02 2.20
CA PHE A 146 -19.32 1.13 3.02
C PHE A 146 -19.54 0.63 4.44
N ILE A 147 -18.66 -0.27 4.88
CA ILE A 147 -18.68 -0.87 6.21
C ILE A 147 -17.62 -0.20 7.07
N ILE A 148 -18.05 0.49 8.12
CA ILE A 148 -17.16 1.02 9.16
C ILE A 148 -16.67 -0.15 10.02
N ASP A 149 -15.36 -0.30 10.16
CA ASP A 149 -14.79 -1.22 11.14
C ASP A 149 -14.84 -0.58 12.55
N LEU A 150 -15.90 -0.87 13.30
CA LEU A 150 -16.09 -0.41 14.68
C LEU A 150 -15.44 -1.34 15.73
N ASN A 151 -14.72 -2.39 15.33
CA ASN A 151 -14.16 -3.38 16.26
C ASN A 151 -12.80 -2.99 16.88
N ALA A 152 -12.35 -1.75 16.73
CA ALA A 152 -11.35 -1.18 17.63
C ALA A 152 -12.05 -0.78 18.95
N SER A 153 -12.18 -1.72 19.88
CA SER A 153 -12.71 -1.52 21.24
C SER A 153 -11.84 -0.59 22.13
N ILE A 154 -11.20 0.44 21.57
CA ILE A 154 -10.37 1.43 22.25
C ILE A 154 -10.68 2.80 21.62
N CYS A 155 -11.87 3.33 21.90
CA CYS A 155 -12.26 4.71 21.61
C CYS A 155 -11.96 5.68 22.77
N GLU A 156 -11.03 5.36 23.69
CA GLU A 156 -10.80 6.23 24.86
C GLU A 156 -9.41 6.87 24.98
N PHE A 157 -8.39 6.46 24.24
CA PHE A 157 -7.10 7.15 24.24
C PHE A 157 -6.38 6.85 22.94
N LEU A 158 -6.01 7.85 22.13
CA LEU A 158 -4.79 7.83 21.32
C LEU A 158 -4.48 9.22 20.71
N PRO A 159 -3.49 9.95 21.25
CA PRO A 159 -2.81 11.01 20.52
C PRO A 159 -1.89 10.36 19.49
N PHE A 160 -2.03 10.73 18.22
CA PHE A 160 -1.23 10.22 17.08
C PHE A 160 -1.29 8.68 16.89
N ILE A 161 -1.83 8.24 15.76
CA ILE A 161 -1.67 6.87 15.30
C ILE A 161 -0.18 6.63 15.03
N ASN A 162 0.45 5.94 15.97
CA ASN A 162 1.73 5.32 15.83
C ASN A 162 1.58 4.20 14.79
N ILE A 163 2.13 4.39 13.59
CA ILE A 163 2.30 3.33 12.59
C ILE A 163 3.35 2.39 13.15
N GLY A 164 2.90 1.41 13.92
CA GLY A 164 3.78 0.47 14.61
C GLY A 164 3.00 -0.39 15.59
N GLY A 165 2.42 -1.48 15.10
CA GLY A 165 1.87 -2.54 15.97
C GLY A 165 0.51 -3.07 15.55
N TRP A 166 0.41 -3.73 14.38
CA TRP A 166 -0.69 -4.66 14.10
C TRP A 166 -0.22 -6.07 14.47
N ASN A 167 -0.15 -6.37 15.77
CA ASN A 167 0.14 -7.71 16.28
C ASN A 167 -1.17 -8.46 16.51
N TYR A 168 -1.68 -9.14 15.48
CA TYR A 168 -2.49 -10.34 15.66
C TYR A 168 -2.14 -11.36 14.57
N ASP A 169 -1.54 -12.47 14.99
CA ASP A 169 -1.05 -13.59 14.16
C ASP A 169 -2.15 -14.43 13.47
N ARG A 170 -3.41 -13.98 13.50
CA ARG A 170 -4.58 -14.48 12.76
C ARG A 170 -5.78 -13.66 13.20
N THR A 171 -6.57 -13.19 12.25
CA THR A 171 -7.88 -12.60 12.52
C THR A 171 -8.89 -13.37 11.67
N ASP A 172 -10.03 -13.78 12.25
CA ASP A 172 -11.21 -14.35 11.57
C ASP A 172 -11.84 -13.42 10.47
N PHE A 173 -11.06 -12.55 9.83
CA PHE A 173 -11.49 -11.27 9.24
C PHE A 173 -11.29 -11.13 7.72
N GLY A 174 -11.13 -12.23 6.98
CA GLY A 174 -10.98 -12.16 5.52
C GLY A 174 -9.67 -11.46 5.15
N ASP A 175 -8.63 -12.29 5.09
CA ASP A 175 -7.20 -11.96 5.02
C ASP A 175 -6.76 -10.96 3.94
N ASP A 176 -7.53 -10.71 2.88
CA ASP A 176 -7.03 -10.06 1.67
C ASP A 176 -6.86 -8.54 1.79
N TYR A 177 -7.81 -7.82 2.39
CA TYR A 177 -7.69 -6.36 2.59
C TYR A 177 -6.51 -6.01 3.50
N LEU A 178 -6.38 -6.70 4.62
CA LEU A 178 -5.30 -6.46 5.58
C LEU A 178 -3.94 -6.81 4.98
N ARG A 179 -3.82 -7.91 4.22
CA ARG A 179 -2.60 -8.25 3.49
C ARG A 179 -2.22 -7.19 2.46
N GLU A 180 -3.19 -6.68 1.70
CA GLU A 180 -2.95 -5.64 0.71
C GLU A 180 -2.56 -4.31 1.38
N VAL A 181 -3.24 -3.88 2.45
CA VAL A 181 -2.88 -2.66 3.21
C VAL A 181 -1.49 -2.74 3.85
N ILE A 182 -1.09 -3.91 4.37
CA ILE A 182 0.24 -4.13 4.96
C ILE A 182 1.36 -3.87 3.93
N LEU A 183 1.13 -4.14 2.64
CA LEU A 183 2.09 -3.83 1.58
C LEU A 183 2.28 -2.33 1.33
N TYR A 184 1.35 -1.48 1.80
CA TYR A 184 1.41 -0.03 1.69
C TYR A 184 1.87 0.67 3.00
N GLN A 185 2.20 -0.09 4.06
CA GLN A 185 2.61 0.45 5.37
C GLN A 185 3.93 1.23 5.34
N ASP A 186 4.77 1.03 4.34
CA ASP A 186 6.04 1.76 4.24
C ASP A 186 5.85 3.22 3.82
N ASN A 187 4.64 3.64 3.37
CA ASN A 187 4.39 5.04 3.02
C ASN A 187 2.90 5.47 2.97
N PRO A 188 2.16 5.44 4.10
CA PRO A 188 0.74 5.82 4.14
C PRO A 188 0.48 7.31 3.88
N ILE A 189 1.53 8.13 3.88
CA ILE A 189 1.46 9.58 3.65
C ILE A 189 1.58 9.91 2.15
N GLU A 190 2.12 9.01 1.33
CA GLU A 190 2.45 9.29 -0.08
C GLU A 190 1.57 8.56 -1.11
N ALA A 191 0.62 7.71 -0.70
CA ALA A 191 -0.24 6.95 -1.63
C ALA A 191 -1.76 7.04 -1.33
N PRO A 192 -2.36 8.25 -1.29
CA PRO A 192 -3.80 8.43 -1.02
C PRO A 192 -4.70 7.72 -2.06
N VAL A 193 -4.18 7.47 -3.25
CA VAL A 193 -4.94 6.84 -4.35
C VAL A 193 -5.02 5.34 -4.17
N ASP A 194 -3.88 4.67 -3.95
CA ASP A 194 -3.86 3.23 -3.78
C ASP A 194 -4.72 2.83 -2.57
N TYR A 195 -4.72 3.69 -1.55
CA TYR A 195 -5.58 3.54 -0.39
C TYR A 195 -7.08 3.71 -0.72
N ALA A 196 -7.46 4.72 -1.51
CA ALA A 196 -8.85 4.88 -1.95
C ALA A 196 -9.32 3.72 -2.85
N ALA A 197 -8.51 3.29 -3.81
CA ALA A 197 -8.83 2.15 -4.68
C ALA A 197 -9.03 0.86 -3.86
N LEU A 198 -8.19 0.65 -2.86
CA LEU A 198 -8.26 -0.51 -1.98
C LEU A 198 -9.48 -0.47 -1.06
N ALA A 199 -9.74 0.67 -0.42
CA ALA A 199 -10.92 0.87 0.43
C ALA A 199 -12.23 0.71 -0.34
N PHE A 200 -12.26 1.18 -1.59
CA PHE A 200 -13.37 0.98 -2.51
C PHE A 200 -13.56 -0.50 -2.86
N LYS A 201 -12.51 -1.19 -3.33
CA LYS A 201 -12.56 -2.63 -3.69
C LYS A 201 -13.12 -3.51 -2.56
N HIS A 202 -12.78 -3.18 -1.31
CA HIS A 202 -13.19 -3.97 -0.14
C HIS A 202 -14.40 -3.41 0.61
N HIS A 203 -14.96 -2.28 0.16
CA HIS A 203 -16.06 -1.54 0.78
C HIS A 203 -15.87 -1.30 2.29
N ARG A 204 -14.65 -1.05 2.75
CA ARG A 204 -14.34 -0.99 4.20
C ARG A 204 -13.21 -0.04 4.54
N GLY A 205 -13.20 0.47 5.77
CA GLY A 205 -12.14 1.33 6.28
C GLY A 205 -12.57 2.20 7.46
N THR A 206 -11.86 3.30 7.65
CA THR A 206 -12.15 4.34 8.65
C THR A 206 -12.77 5.58 7.99
N CYS A 207 -13.04 6.63 8.76
CA CYS A 207 -13.47 7.92 8.22
C CYS A 207 -12.50 8.49 7.17
N GLY A 208 -11.19 8.25 7.36
CA GLY A 208 -10.15 8.59 6.40
C GLY A 208 -10.40 7.96 5.03
N SER A 209 -10.56 6.65 5.02
CA SER A 209 -10.80 5.84 3.81
C SER A 209 -12.10 6.24 3.13
N TYR A 210 -13.16 6.43 3.91
CA TYR A 210 -14.47 6.83 3.40
C TYR A 210 -14.39 8.15 2.62
N ALA A 211 -13.80 9.18 3.21
CA ALA A 211 -13.69 10.49 2.61
C ALA A 211 -12.78 10.48 1.37
N GLN A 212 -11.66 9.75 1.40
CA GLN A 212 -10.76 9.63 0.24
C GLN A 212 -11.42 8.93 -0.95
N VAL A 213 -12.18 7.85 -0.71
CA VAL A 213 -12.98 7.22 -1.78
C VAL A 213 -14.00 8.20 -2.34
N LEU A 214 -14.73 8.91 -1.48
CA LEU A 214 -15.76 9.83 -1.93
C LEU A 214 -15.19 11.01 -2.73
N VAL A 215 -14.03 11.57 -2.33
CA VAL A 215 -13.28 12.56 -3.11
C VAL A 215 -12.94 12.00 -4.49
N THR A 216 -12.44 10.77 -4.56
CA THR A 216 -12.11 10.10 -5.84
C THR A 216 -13.35 9.90 -6.71
N LEU A 217 -14.47 9.46 -6.15
CA LEU A 217 -15.74 9.32 -6.89
C LEU A 217 -16.30 10.66 -7.39
N TYR A 218 -16.08 11.75 -6.65
CA TYR A 218 -16.43 13.09 -7.14
C TYR A 218 -15.54 13.54 -8.29
N TYR A 219 -14.23 13.27 -8.23
CA TYR A 219 -13.34 13.50 -9.37
C TYR A 219 -13.78 12.71 -10.62
N VAL A 220 -14.12 11.42 -10.47
CA VAL A 220 -14.70 10.60 -11.57
C VAL A 220 -15.89 11.33 -12.19
N TYR A 221 -16.85 11.74 -11.36
CA TYR A 221 -18.06 12.38 -11.84
C TYR A 221 -17.76 13.69 -12.55
N PHE A 222 -16.94 14.57 -11.97
CA PHE A 222 -16.56 15.85 -12.57
C PHE A 222 -15.84 15.69 -13.91
N ASP A 223 -14.93 14.71 -14.03
CA ASP A 223 -14.28 14.38 -15.29
C ASP A 223 -15.29 13.85 -16.32
N MET A 224 -16.25 13.01 -15.91
CA MET A 224 -17.32 12.51 -16.79
C MET A 224 -18.23 13.63 -17.33
N VAL A 225 -18.58 14.62 -16.50
CA VAL A 225 -19.48 15.72 -16.88
C VAL A 225 -18.74 16.96 -17.40
N GLY A 226 -17.41 16.93 -17.44
CA GLY A 226 -16.58 18.06 -17.91
C GLY A 226 -16.64 19.29 -17.00
N LYS A 227 -16.85 19.10 -15.70
CA LYS A 227 -16.86 20.17 -14.68
C LYS A 227 -15.52 20.21 -13.95
N LYS A 228 -15.17 21.39 -13.44
CA LYS A 228 -13.99 21.59 -12.59
C LYS A 228 -14.45 22.20 -11.29
N ILE A 229 -14.68 21.34 -10.30
CA ILE A 229 -15.07 21.74 -8.95
C ILE A 229 -13.94 21.29 -8.03
N PRO A 230 -13.28 22.22 -7.31
CA PRO A 230 -12.24 21.83 -6.39
C PRO A 230 -12.84 20.99 -5.27
N VAL A 231 -12.31 19.78 -5.11
CA VAL A 231 -12.69 18.83 -4.08
C VAL A 231 -11.43 18.35 -3.39
N ALA A 232 -11.51 18.18 -2.07
CA ALA A 232 -10.41 17.76 -1.24
C ALA A 232 -10.92 16.88 -0.11
N TYR A 233 -10.06 15.99 0.35
CA TYR A 233 -10.18 15.47 1.69
C TYR A 233 -9.88 16.61 2.67
N LEU A 234 -10.69 16.73 3.72
CA LEU A 234 -10.50 17.66 4.81
C LEU A 234 -10.23 16.88 6.11
N SER A 235 -9.05 17.11 6.69
CA SER A 235 -8.70 16.65 8.03
C SER A 235 -9.22 17.65 9.05
N ILE A 236 -9.97 17.17 10.03
CA ILE A 236 -10.51 17.99 11.10
C ILE A 236 -10.10 17.49 12.48
N GLY A 237 -9.94 18.42 13.41
CA GLY A 237 -9.90 18.16 14.84
C GLY A 237 -11.26 18.45 15.47
N ILE A 238 -11.74 17.56 16.35
CA ILE A 238 -13.00 17.68 17.08
C ILE A 238 -12.69 17.75 18.57
N GLY A 239 -12.94 18.90 19.20
CA GLY A 239 -12.54 19.15 20.58
C GLY A 239 -11.03 19.04 20.75
N LYS A 240 -10.56 18.39 21.83
CA LYS A 240 -9.12 18.36 22.18
C LYS A 240 -8.35 17.15 21.66
N GLU A 241 -9.01 16.01 21.41
CA GLU A 241 -8.29 14.74 21.24
C GLU A 241 -8.79 13.88 20.07
N ARG A 242 -9.83 14.31 19.35
CA ARG A 242 -10.39 13.53 18.24
C ARG A 242 -10.01 14.13 16.90
N HIS A 243 -9.64 13.27 15.97
CA HIS A 243 -9.42 13.62 14.57
C HIS A 243 -10.40 12.87 13.70
N HIS A 244 -10.79 13.49 12.59
CA HIS A 244 -11.75 12.92 11.66
C HIS A 244 -11.47 13.38 10.23
N GLY A 245 -11.99 12.61 9.27
CA GLY A 245 -11.86 12.89 7.83
C GLY A 245 -13.21 13.11 7.19
N CYS A 246 -13.35 14.20 6.44
CA CYS A 246 -14.54 14.48 5.64
C CYS A 246 -14.16 15.04 4.27
N VAL A 247 -15.14 15.30 3.41
CA VAL A 247 -14.95 15.85 2.07
C VAL A 247 -15.28 17.34 2.09
N LEU A 248 -14.41 18.14 1.47
CA LEU A 248 -14.61 19.56 1.22
C LEU A 248 -14.73 19.78 -0.29
N MET A 249 -15.78 20.47 -0.71
CA MET A 249 -15.94 20.99 -2.07
C MET A 249 -16.05 22.50 -2.05
N LYS A 250 -15.47 23.15 -3.05
CA LYS A 250 -15.43 24.61 -3.16
C LYS A 250 -16.29 25.10 -4.31
N GLY A 251 -17.20 26.02 -4.01
CA GLY A 251 -17.97 26.79 -4.97
C GLY A 251 -17.36 28.17 -5.22
N GLU A 252 -18.13 29.07 -5.82
CA GLU A 252 -17.70 30.46 -6.04
C GLU A 252 -17.44 31.21 -4.72
N GLY A 253 -16.46 32.12 -4.71
CA GLY A 253 -16.21 32.99 -3.55
C GLY A 253 -15.75 32.22 -2.30
N ASP A 254 -16.50 32.31 -1.20
CA ASP A 254 -16.26 31.60 0.06
C ASP A 254 -17.25 30.45 0.29
N LEU A 255 -17.99 30.05 -0.75
CA LEU A 255 -19.00 29.01 -0.63
C LEU A 255 -18.36 27.62 -0.62
N VAL A 256 -18.75 26.78 0.34
CA VAL A 256 -18.27 25.41 0.47
C VAL A 256 -19.42 24.44 0.65
N ALA A 257 -19.18 23.19 0.27
CA ALA A 257 -19.96 22.05 0.69
C ALA A 257 -19.07 21.08 1.48
N ILE A 258 -19.57 20.56 2.59
CA ILE A 258 -18.88 19.61 3.46
C ILE A 258 -19.72 18.33 3.56
N VAL A 259 -19.10 17.20 3.24
CA VAL A 259 -19.72 15.88 3.32
C VAL A 259 -18.94 15.01 4.31
N ASP A 260 -19.57 14.72 5.44
CA ASP A 260 -19.10 13.75 6.44
C ASP A 260 -19.86 12.42 6.21
N TRP A 261 -20.02 11.59 7.25
CA TRP A 261 -20.89 10.42 7.23
C TRP A 261 -22.32 10.79 6.82
N ASP A 262 -22.79 11.94 7.30
CA ASP A 262 -23.93 12.67 6.77
C ASP A 262 -23.45 13.99 6.14
N PRO A 263 -24.03 14.44 5.01
CA PRO A 263 -23.70 15.73 4.43
C PRO A 263 -24.07 16.84 5.40
N ILE A 264 -23.08 17.65 5.79
CA ILE A 264 -23.28 18.80 6.65
C ILE A 264 -24.04 19.89 5.88
N THR A 265 -23.70 20.03 4.60
CA THR A 265 -24.24 21.05 3.73
C THR A 265 -25.22 20.42 2.72
N ILE A 266 -26.46 20.19 3.18
CA ILE A 266 -27.51 19.51 2.41
C ILE A 266 -28.85 20.24 2.48
N GLN A 267 -29.60 20.21 1.38
CA GLN A 267 -30.98 20.63 1.33
C GLN A 267 -31.76 19.79 0.32
N ASN A 268 -32.93 19.26 0.70
CA ASN A 268 -33.81 18.49 -0.19
C ASN A 268 -33.10 17.34 -0.93
N ASN A 269 -32.25 16.56 -0.23
CA ASN A 269 -31.45 15.49 -0.83
C ASN A 269 -30.49 15.97 -1.94
N MET A 270 -30.00 17.20 -1.82
CA MET A 270 -28.98 17.75 -2.72
C MET A 270 -27.85 18.35 -1.90
N ILE A 271 -26.62 18.15 -2.36
CA ILE A 271 -25.46 18.86 -1.81
C ILE A 271 -25.64 20.36 -2.05
N LYS A 272 -25.33 21.20 -1.07
CA LYS A 272 -25.50 22.65 -1.17
C LYS A 272 -24.22 23.37 -0.82
N PHE A 273 -23.79 24.29 -1.70
CA PHE A 273 -22.73 25.23 -1.38
C PHE A 273 -23.27 26.38 -0.52
N MET A 274 -22.57 26.69 0.57
CA MET A 274 -22.96 27.73 1.52
C MET A 274 -21.74 28.45 2.10
N PRO A 275 -21.91 29.67 2.66
CA PRO A 275 -20.77 30.43 3.19
C PRO A 275 -19.98 29.63 4.22
N LEU A 276 -18.64 29.71 4.15
CA LEU A 276 -17.73 28.94 4.98
C LEU A 276 -18.06 29.02 6.48
N GLU A 277 -18.35 30.22 7.00
CA GLU A 277 -18.71 30.43 8.41
C GLU A 277 -19.96 29.66 8.82
N LEU A 278 -20.96 29.62 7.93
CA LEU A 278 -22.18 28.87 8.15
C LEU A 278 -21.91 27.36 8.12
N ALA A 279 -21.14 26.89 7.12
CA ALA A 279 -20.75 25.49 7.04
C ALA A 279 -19.98 25.03 8.28
N LYS A 280 -19.04 25.84 8.77
CA LYS A 280 -18.28 25.57 10.01
C LYS A 280 -19.19 25.44 11.22
N ARG A 281 -20.17 26.35 11.37
CA ARG A 281 -21.12 26.28 12.48
C ARG A 281 -21.96 25.00 12.43
N LEU A 282 -22.51 24.66 11.26
CA LEU A 282 -23.27 23.42 11.08
C LEU A 282 -22.40 22.18 11.33
N HIS A 283 -21.13 22.22 10.97
CA HIS A 283 -20.20 21.13 11.23
C HIS A 283 -19.96 20.93 12.73
N SER A 284 -19.84 22.02 13.49
CA SER A 284 -19.79 21.96 14.96
C SER A 284 -21.08 21.40 15.57
N GLU A 285 -22.25 21.85 15.08
CA GLU A 285 -23.56 21.34 15.51
C GLU A 285 -23.71 19.83 15.25
N TYR A 286 -23.24 19.35 14.10
CA TYR A 286 -23.21 17.92 13.76
C TYR A 286 -22.39 17.10 14.77
N TRP A 287 -21.29 17.64 15.28
CA TRP A 287 -20.46 17.06 16.33
C TRP A 287 -20.90 17.48 17.74
N ALA A 288 -22.21 17.62 17.97
CA ALA A 288 -22.80 17.95 19.28
C ALA A 288 -22.33 19.29 19.89
N GLY A 289 -21.96 20.26 19.05
CA GLY A 289 -21.51 21.59 19.46
C GLY A 289 -20.03 21.66 19.84
N GLU A 290 -19.25 20.62 19.56
CA GLU A 290 -17.80 20.60 19.78
C GLU A 290 -17.07 21.61 18.89
N GLU A 291 -15.96 22.15 19.38
CA GLU A 291 -15.11 23.03 18.58
C GLU A 291 -14.47 22.22 17.44
N ILE A 292 -14.64 22.70 16.20
CA ILE A 292 -14.05 22.08 15.02
C ILE A 292 -12.85 22.89 14.55
N ARG A 293 -11.71 22.23 14.38
CA ARG A 293 -10.52 22.77 13.73
C ARG A 293 -10.36 22.13 12.36
N TYR A 294 -9.95 22.91 11.38
CA TYR A 294 -9.64 22.42 10.03
C TYR A 294 -8.13 22.32 9.94
N ASP A 295 -7.62 21.12 10.22
CA ASP A 295 -6.20 20.88 10.51
C ASP A 295 -5.38 20.69 9.22
N GLY A 296 -6.01 20.26 8.12
CA GLY A 296 -5.32 20.09 6.85
C GLY A 296 -6.21 19.58 5.72
N VAL A 297 -5.67 19.58 4.50
CA VAL A 297 -6.35 19.08 3.29
C VAL A 297 -5.43 18.20 2.46
N TRP A 298 -6.04 17.23 1.76
CA TRP A 298 -5.39 16.41 0.73
C TRP A 298 -6.19 16.49 -0.58
N MET A 299 -5.53 16.83 -1.69
CA MET A 299 -6.18 16.96 -3.00
C MET A 299 -5.26 16.60 -4.17
N ARG A 300 -5.85 16.47 -5.37
CA ARG A 300 -5.11 16.33 -6.63
C ARG A 300 -4.33 17.61 -6.94
N PRO A 301 -3.06 17.54 -7.37
CA PRO A 301 -2.28 16.33 -7.64
C PRO A 301 -1.27 15.97 -6.54
N ASN A 302 -1.73 15.43 -5.41
CA ASN A 302 -0.94 15.08 -4.22
C ASN A 302 -0.45 16.30 -3.41
N LEU A 303 -1.30 17.31 -3.29
CA LEU A 303 -1.03 18.44 -2.40
C LEU A 303 -1.56 18.11 -0.99
N SER A 304 -0.65 18.08 -0.02
CA SER A 304 -0.94 17.97 1.41
C SER A 304 -0.62 19.29 2.10
N ILE A 305 -1.63 19.97 2.63
CA ILE A 305 -1.46 21.23 3.36
C ILE A 305 -1.96 21.06 4.78
N GLN A 306 -1.22 21.61 5.74
CA GLN A 306 -1.63 21.71 7.13
C GLN A 306 -1.89 23.17 7.47
N PHE A 307 -2.87 23.40 8.35
CA PHE A 307 -3.23 24.74 8.81
C PHE A 307 -3.06 24.84 10.32
N ILE A 308 -2.52 25.97 10.76
CA ILE A 308 -2.33 26.30 12.17
C ILE A 308 -3.58 26.98 12.74
N SER A 309 -4.38 27.62 11.88
CA SER A 309 -5.59 28.34 12.29
C SER A 309 -6.70 28.29 11.25
N PHE A 310 -7.93 28.56 11.70
CA PHE A 310 -9.07 28.66 10.79
C PHE A 310 -8.95 29.85 9.81
N GLU A 311 -8.34 30.97 10.21
CA GLU A 311 -8.12 32.10 9.30
C GLU A 311 -7.10 31.76 8.21
N GLU A 312 -6.08 30.97 8.54
CA GLU A 312 -5.13 30.46 7.55
C GLU A 312 -5.82 29.53 6.53
N PHE A 313 -6.64 28.59 7.03
CA PHE A 313 -7.48 27.75 6.18
C PHE A 313 -8.40 28.59 5.28
N ARG A 314 -9.06 29.62 5.85
CA ARG A 314 -9.99 30.49 5.11
C ARG A 314 -9.28 31.26 3.99
N ARG A 315 -8.12 31.83 4.28
CA ARG A 315 -7.31 32.53 3.28
C ARG A 315 -6.92 31.58 2.15
N TRP A 316 -6.37 30.42 2.48
CA TRP A 316 -6.02 29.38 1.52
C TRP A 316 -7.23 28.96 0.66
N LEU A 317 -8.39 28.73 1.27
CA LEU A 317 -9.62 28.35 0.59
C LEU A 317 -10.05 29.39 -0.47
N ILE A 318 -9.90 30.67 -0.18
CA ILE A 318 -10.33 31.76 -1.06
C ILE A 318 -9.30 32.05 -2.15
N GLU A 319 -8.01 32.02 -1.80
CA GLU A 319 -6.93 32.50 -2.65
C GLU A 319 -6.28 31.39 -3.50
N GLU A 320 -6.28 30.15 -3.01
CA GLU A 320 -5.46 29.06 -3.57
C GLU A 320 -6.29 27.85 -4.02
N PHE A 321 -7.47 27.61 -3.45
CA PHE A 321 -8.33 26.47 -3.80
C PHE A 321 -9.31 26.81 -4.93
N ILE A 322 -8.84 26.75 -6.18
CA ILE A 322 -9.53 27.23 -7.39
C ILE A 322 -9.81 26.11 -8.39
#